data_AF-A0A976KQJ4-F1
#
_entry.id   AF-A0A976KQJ4-F1
#
_cell.length_a   1.000
_cell.length_b   1.000
_cell.length_c   1.000
_cell.angle_alpha   90.00
_cell.angle_beta   90.00
_cell.angle_gamma   90.00
#
_symmetry.space_group_name_H-M   'P 1'
#
loop_
_entity.id
_entity.type
_entity.pdbx_description
1 polymer ?
#
loop_
_entity_poly.entity_id
_entity_poly.type
_entity_poly.pdbx_seq_one_letter_code
_entity_poly.pdbx_strand_id
1 'polypeptide(L)'
;MISRRNLLTTLSAAVVVGPTRGARAMLAANPSVPVVVPNHSVGAIVAAIAGKLASVTVDRSIDANRLVLAGSRHVEIAARIRVKGSGVAATRFLDDARNATTAAANIRDALILAAPQREAQLRLQHREWSRPFARRALRWTQALQRSSHRGARWADTYARVYLLEWTGVIVDASAGPSPASLAKLPAEPTSSTMAAYVSYIDELVRTMG
;
A
#
# COMPACT_ATOMS: atom_id res chain seq x y z
N MET A 1 82.56 -27.08 -15.81
CA MET A 1 82.62 -28.40 -15.14
C MET A 1 82.26 -28.22 -13.68
N ILE A 2 81.20 -28.91 -13.23
CA ILE A 2 81.08 -29.71 -11.98
C ILE A 2 81.64 -29.05 -10.70
N SER A 3 80.97 -28.98 -9.54
CA SER A 3 79.69 -29.51 -9.05
C SER A 3 79.67 -29.33 -7.52
N ARG A 4 78.48 -29.05 -6.98
CA ARG A 4 77.86 -29.61 -5.76
C ARG A 4 78.74 -29.95 -4.55
N ARG A 5 78.38 -29.38 -3.39
CA ARG A 5 78.00 -30.10 -2.14
C ARG A 5 77.63 -29.03 -1.08
N ASN A 6 76.34 -28.86 -0.80
CA ASN A 6 75.52 -29.56 0.20
C ASN A 6 75.75 -29.07 1.63
N LEU A 7 74.67 -28.55 2.24
CA LEU A 7 74.23 -28.69 3.64
C LEU A 7 72.86 -27.97 3.72
N LEU A 8 71.76 -28.59 3.29
CA LEU A 8 70.82 -29.41 4.08
C LEU A 8 70.37 -28.82 5.43
N THR A 9 69.09 -28.40 5.42
CA THR A 9 68.02 -28.58 6.43
C THR A 9 68.11 -27.91 7.80
N THR A 10 67.12 -27.05 8.07
CA THR A 10 66.02 -27.35 9.02
C THR A 10 64.75 -26.60 8.66
N LEU A 11 63.63 -27.33 8.64
CA LEU A 11 62.26 -26.85 8.56
C LEU A 11 61.89 -26.08 9.83
N SER A 12 61.11 -25.01 9.68
CA SER A 12 60.04 -24.70 10.62
C SER A 12 58.93 -23.96 9.88
N ALA A 13 57.77 -24.62 9.85
CA ALA A 13 56.53 -24.12 9.30
C ALA A 13 56.02 -22.94 10.14
N ALA A 14 55.63 -21.87 9.48
CA ALA A 14 54.66 -20.93 9.98
C ALA A 14 53.71 -20.58 8.83
N VAL A 15 52.70 -21.43 8.66
CA VAL A 15 51.46 -21.08 7.97
C VAL A 15 50.84 -19.93 8.77
N VAL A 16 50.91 -18.72 8.25
CA VAL A 16 50.02 -17.63 8.69
C VAL A 16 48.97 -17.44 7.60
N VAL A 17 47.89 -18.20 7.77
CA VAL A 17 46.58 -17.87 7.20
C VAL A 17 46.13 -16.57 7.86
N GLY A 18 46.26 -15.46 7.16
CA GLY A 18 45.71 -14.15 7.51
C GLY A 18 44.67 -13.73 6.46
N PRO A 19 43.44 -13.38 6.86
CA PRO A 19 42.26 -13.51 6.01
C PRO A 19 42.12 -12.43 4.93
N THR A 20 41.75 -12.90 3.74
CA THR A 20 41.06 -12.18 2.67
C THR A 20 39.73 -11.61 3.17
N ARG A 21 39.72 -10.44 3.82
CA ARG A 21 38.49 -9.72 4.21
C ARG A 21 38.67 -8.20 4.10
N GLY A 22 38.70 -7.72 2.86
CA GLY A 22 38.73 -6.29 2.56
C GLY A 22 38.17 -5.92 1.19
N ALA A 23 37.94 -6.91 0.32
CA ALA A 23 37.14 -6.73 -0.88
C ALA A 23 35.67 -6.60 -0.45
N ARG A 24 35.29 -5.35 -0.17
CA ARG A 24 33.96 -4.74 -0.26
C ARG A 24 32.92 -5.63 -0.94
N ALA A 25 32.41 -6.63 -0.22
CA ALA A 25 31.02 -6.99 -0.31
C ALA A 25 30.27 -5.91 0.48
N MET A 26 30.20 -4.69 -0.08
CA MET A 26 28.96 -3.95 0.00
C MET A 26 27.95 -4.87 -0.67
N LEU A 27 27.35 -5.77 0.13
CA LEU A 27 25.97 -6.17 -0.07
C LEU A 27 25.27 -4.89 -0.49
N ALA A 28 24.85 -4.82 -1.75
CA ALA A 28 24.05 -3.73 -2.25
C ALA A 28 22.83 -3.67 -1.33
N ALA A 29 22.92 -2.85 -0.28
CA ALA A 29 21.82 -2.48 0.57
C ALA A 29 20.93 -1.66 -0.34
N ASN A 30 20.11 -2.37 -1.11
CA ASN A 30 19.18 -1.82 -2.06
C ASN A 30 18.17 -1.05 -1.21
N PRO A 31 18.33 0.28 -1.02
CA PRO A 31 17.62 0.96 0.03
C PRO A 31 16.13 0.89 -0.29
N SER A 32 15.32 0.69 0.73
CA SER A 32 13.88 0.73 0.60
C SER A 32 13.47 2.13 0.12
N VAL A 33 12.55 2.22 -0.85
CA VAL A 33 12.07 3.52 -1.35
C VAL A 33 11.22 4.16 -0.25
N PRO A 34 11.57 5.34 0.29
CA PRO A 34 10.73 5.99 1.28
C PRO A 34 9.46 6.51 0.60
N VAL A 35 8.32 6.21 1.21
CA VAL A 35 6.99 6.57 0.74
C VAL A 35 6.21 7.19 1.89
N VAL A 36 5.85 8.46 1.74
CA VAL A 36 4.98 9.16 2.67
C VAL A 36 3.56 9.11 2.13
N VAL A 37 2.62 8.65 2.94
CA VAL A 37 1.21 8.46 2.57
C VAL A 37 0.30 9.26 3.51
N PRO A 38 -0.90 9.67 3.06
CA PRO A 38 -1.78 10.53 3.85
C PRO A 38 -2.52 9.79 4.97
N ASN A 39 -2.67 8.47 4.84
CA ASN A 39 -3.46 7.64 5.75
C ASN A 39 -3.05 6.16 5.66
N HIS A 40 -3.55 5.35 6.60
CA HIS A 40 -3.23 3.92 6.66
C HIS A 40 -3.80 3.12 5.49
N SER A 41 -4.94 3.53 4.91
CA SER A 41 -5.53 2.86 3.75
C SER A 41 -4.59 2.90 2.54
N VAL A 42 -4.06 4.08 2.20
CA VAL A 42 -3.07 4.24 1.12
C VAL A 42 -1.78 3.48 1.47
N GLY A 43 -1.35 3.57 2.73
CA GLY A 43 -0.19 2.82 3.22
C GLY A 43 -0.31 1.30 3.03
N ALA A 44 -1.48 0.73 3.29
CA ALA A 44 -1.75 -0.68 3.06
C ALA A 44 -1.63 -1.08 1.57
N ILE A 45 -2.08 -0.21 0.66
CA ILE A 45 -1.93 -0.44 -0.79
C ILE A 45 -0.46 -0.40 -1.21
N VAL A 46 0.31 0.58 -0.72
CA VAL A 46 1.76 0.66 -0.97
C VAL A 46 2.46 -0.58 -0.43
N ALA A 47 2.16 -0.98 0.81
CA ALA A 47 2.75 -2.17 1.44
C ALA A 47 2.43 -3.45 0.66
N ALA A 48 1.23 -3.57 0.08
CA ALA A 48 0.87 -4.73 -0.74
C ALA A 48 1.60 -4.76 -2.09
N ILE A 49 1.88 -3.60 -2.69
CA ILE A 49 2.57 -3.51 -3.99
C ILE A 49 4.07 -3.68 -3.86
N ALA A 50 4.66 -3.09 -2.82
CA ALA A 50 6.11 -2.98 -2.70
C ALA A 50 6.68 -3.92 -1.62
N GLY A 51 5.90 -4.36 -0.64
CA GLY A 51 6.40 -5.12 0.51
C GLY A 51 7.62 -4.43 1.13
N LYS A 52 8.72 -5.17 1.24
CA LYS A 52 10.01 -4.66 1.77
C LYS A 52 10.74 -3.69 0.84
N LEU A 53 10.27 -3.49 -0.40
CA LEU A 53 10.88 -2.56 -1.37
C LEU A 53 10.56 -1.10 -1.08
N ALA A 54 9.54 -0.83 -0.25
CA ALA A 54 9.17 0.51 0.18
C ALA A 54 9.10 0.59 1.71
N SER A 55 9.42 1.76 2.24
CA SER A 55 9.27 2.10 3.66
C SER A 55 8.14 3.12 3.75
N VAL A 56 7.07 2.77 4.47
CA VAL A 56 5.86 3.58 4.52
C VAL A 56 5.82 4.41 5.80
N THR A 57 5.64 5.72 5.67
CA THR A 57 5.38 6.64 6.77
C THR A 57 4.05 7.33 6.53
N VAL A 58 3.22 7.45 7.57
CA VAL A 58 1.95 8.18 7.48
C VAL A 58 2.18 9.61 7.90
N ASP A 59 1.81 10.56 7.04
CA ASP A 59 1.79 11.99 7.32
C ASP A 59 0.43 12.55 6.89
N ARG A 60 -0.39 12.94 7.86
CA ARG A 60 -1.74 13.45 7.60
C ARG A 60 -1.77 14.89 7.06
N SER A 61 -0.61 15.56 6.98
CA SER A 61 -0.51 16.91 6.43
C SER A 61 -0.44 16.95 4.91
N ILE A 62 -0.11 15.83 4.25
CA ILE A 62 -0.11 15.76 2.79
C ILE A 62 -1.53 15.58 2.24
N ASP A 63 -1.75 16.07 1.02
CA ASP A 63 -3.02 15.92 0.31
C ASP A 63 -3.45 14.44 0.27
N ALA A 64 -4.68 14.16 0.67
CA ALA A 64 -5.25 12.82 0.77
C ALA A 64 -5.25 12.04 -0.56
N ASN A 65 -5.22 12.75 -1.68
CA ASN A 65 -5.18 12.18 -3.02
C ASN A 65 -3.77 12.06 -3.59
N ARG A 66 -2.74 12.26 -2.75
CA ARG A 66 -1.34 12.19 -3.13
C ARG A 66 -0.53 11.30 -2.21
N LEU A 67 0.62 10.86 -2.68
CA LEU A 67 1.72 10.35 -1.86
C LEU A 67 3.02 11.02 -2.25
N VAL A 68 4.04 10.94 -1.40
CA VAL A 68 5.39 11.42 -1.70
C VAL A 68 6.35 10.24 -1.80
N LEU A 69 6.99 10.08 -2.96
CA LEU A 69 8.04 9.10 -3.20
C LEU A 69 9.41 9.74 -3.10
N ALA A 70 10.38 9.01 -2.54
CA ALA A 70 11.79 9.41 -2.53
C ALA A 70 12.02 10.82 -1.94
N GLY A 71 11.18 11.25 -1.00
CA GLY A 71 11.30 12.51 -0.26
C GLY A 71 10.73 13.76 -0.95
N SER A 72 10.51 13.76 -2.27
CA SER A 72 10.07 14.98 -2.97
C SER A 72 9.07 14.78 -4.12
N ARG A 73 8.93 13.55 -4.63
CA ARG A 73 8.07 13.31 -5.79
C ARG A 73 6.63 13.10 -5.35
N HIS A 74 5.78 14.08 -5.64
CA HIS A 74 4.34 13.93 -5.45
C HIS A 74 3.72 13.06 -6.56
N VAL A 75 2.87 12.13 -6.15
CA VAL A 75 2.15 11.22 -7.05
C VAL A 75 0.68 11.32 -6.75
N GLU A 76 -0.12 11.63 -7.77
CA GLU A 76 -1.58 11.64 -7.66
C GLU A 76 -2.12 10.20 -7.71
N ILE A 77 -2.64 9.72 -6.58
CA ILE A 77 -3.13 8.33 -6.46
C ILE A 77 -4.60 8.21 -6.89
N ALA A 78 -5.36 9.30 -6.79
CA ALA A 78 -6.78 9.37 -7.13
C ALA A 78 -7.07 9.92 -8.54
N ALA A 79 -6.05 10.07 -9.40
CA ALA A 79 -6.20 10.70 -10.73
C ALA A 79 -7.30 10.08 -11.63
N ARG A 80 -7.63 8.80 -11.40
CA ARG A 80 -8.69 8.05 -12.14
C ARG A 80 -9.87 7.67 -11.26
N ILE A 81 -9.96 8.24 -10.07
CA ILE A 81 -11.02 8.01 -9.09
C ILE A 81 -11.81 9.31 -9.01
N ARG A 82 -13.12 9.23 -9.22
CA ARG A 82 -13.98 10.39 -9.03
C ARG A 82 -14.02 10.72 -7.54
N VAL A 83 -13.34 11.80 -7.16
CA VAL A 83 -13.36 12.30 -5.78
C VAL A 83 -14.74 12.90 -5.49
N LYS A 84 -15.29 12.61 -4.31
CA LYS A 84 -16.65 12.96 -3.88
C LYS A 84 -16.63 13.59 -2.50
N GLY A 85 -17.60 14.46 -2.25
CA GLY A 85 -17.71 15.19 -0.99
C GLY A 85 -16.61 16.24 -0.81
N SER A 86 -16.53 16.80 0.39
CA SER A 86 -15.56 17.82 0.79
C SER A 86 -14.92 17.47 2.14
N GLY A 87 -13.76 18.06 2.44
CA GLY A 87 -13.05 17.83 3.70
C GLY A 87 -12.74 16.34 3.92
N VAL A 88 -13.10 15.82 5.09
CA VAL A 88 -12.86 14.41 5.48
C VAL A 88 -13.51 13.41 4.52
N ALA A 89 -14.66 13.74 3.93
CA ALA A 89 -15.32 12.82 3.01
C ALA A 89 -14.45 12.55 1.77
N ALA A 90 -13.83 13.59 1.21
CA ALA A 90 -13.00 13.49 0.01
C ALA A 90 -11.78 12.56 0.20
N THR A 91 -11.27 12.45 1.42
CA THR A 91 -10.09 11.63 1.76
C THR A 91 -10.39 10.13 1.85
N ARG A 92 -11.68 9.76 1.89
CA ARG A 92 -12.17 8.39 2.15
C ARG A 92 -12.54 7.63 0.88
N PHE A 93 -11.92 7.95 -0.25
CA PHE A 93 -12.21 7.27 -1.51
C PHE A 93 -11.93 5.76 -1.48
N LEU A 94 -11.11 5.28 -0.53
CA LEU A 94 -10.86 3.86 -0.30
C LEU A 94 -11.91 3.17 0.59
N ASP A 95 -12.92 3.88 1.11
CA ASP A 95 -14.09 3.24 1.74
C ASP A 95 -14.91 2.45 0.71
N ASP A 96 -14.82 2.83 -0.58
CA ASP A 96 -15.20 1.98 -1.70
C ASP A 96 -14.00 1.16 -2.16
N ALA A 97 -13.98 -0.12 -1.78
CA ALA A 97 -12.86 -1.01 -2.06
C ALA A 97 -12.59 -1.20 -3.57
N ARG A 98 -13.55 -0.91 -4.45
CA ARG A 98 -13.37 -0.99 -5.91
C ARG A 98 -12.33 0.03 -6.40
N ASN A 99 -12.13 1.12 -5.67
CA ASN A 99 -11.13 2.14 -5.99
C ASN A 99 -9.69 1.69 -5.70
N ALA A 100 -9.50 0.68 -4.85
CA ALA A 100 -8.18 0.27 -4.40
C ALA A 100 -7.30 -0.28 -5.52
N THR A 101 -7.85 -1.01 -6.50
CA THR A 101 -7.08 -1.55 -7.64
C THR A 101 -6.65 -0.46 -8.61
N THR A 102 -7.47 0.57 -8.80
CA THR A 102 -7.13 1.75 -9.60
C THR A 102 -6.02 2.56 -8.92
N ALA A 103 -6.17 2.87 -7.64
CA ALA A 103 -5.13 3.53 -6.85
C ALA A 103 -3.82 2.72 -6.89
N ALA A 104 -3.92 1.39 -6.77
CA ALA A 104 -2.78 0.50 -6.83
C ALA A 104 -2.03 0.54 -8.15
N ALA A 105 -2.72 0.64 -9.28
CA ALA A 105 -2.07 0.75 -10.58
C ALA A 105 -1.26 2.05 -10.66
N ASN A 106 -1.84 3.17 -10.23
CA ASN A 106 -1.16 4.48 -10.19
C ASN A 106 0.09 4.44 -9.29
N ILE A 107 -0.04 3.87 -8.08
CA ILE A 107 1.06 3.71 -7.12
C ILE A 107 2.16 2.82 -7.70
N ARG A 108 1.81 1.67 -8.29
CA ARG A 108 2.77 0.76 -8.94
C ARG A 108 3.56 1.48 -10.02
N ASP A 109 2.88 2.19 -10.92
CA ASP A 109 3.54 2.86 -12.04
C ASP A 109 4.48 3.97 -11.54
N ALA A 110 4.09 4.69 -10.49
CA ALA A 110 4.96 5.66 -9.86
C ALA A 110 6.19 5.04 -9.17
N LEU A 111 6.02 3.89 -8.50
CA LEU A 111 7.13 3.13 -7.91
C LEU A 111 8.08 2.58 -8.97
N ILE A 112 7.55 2.11 -10.11
CA ILE A 112 8.36 1.67 -11.27
C ILE A 112 9.16 2.85 -11.80
N LEU A 113 8.54 4.02 -11.97
CA LEU A 113 9.25 5.21 -12.44
C LEU A 113 10.32 5.69 -11.44
N ALA A 114 10.14 5.45 -10.15
CA ALA A 114 11.12 5.80 -9.12
C ALA A 114 12.24 4.76 -8.97
N ALA A 115 11.98 3.49 -9.30
CA ALA A 115 12.94 2.39 -9.23
C ALA A 115 12.75 1.42 -10.41
N PRO A 116 13.13 1.80 -11.65
CA PRO A 116 12.91 0.99 -12.85
C PRO A 116 13.52 -0.42 -12.77
N GLN A 117 14.66 -0.54 -12.10
CA GLN A 117 15.33 -1.81 -11.84
C GLN A 117 14.49 -2.81 -11.02
N ARG A 118 13.41 -2.37 -10.38
CA ARG A 118 12.48 -3.20 -9.59
C ARG A 118 11.17 -3.52 -10.32
N GLU A 119 11.04 -3.11 -11.59
CA GLU A 119 9.78 -3.22 -12.34
C GLU A 119 9.18 -4.63 -12.32
N ALA A 120 9.98 -5.65 -12.66
CA ALA A 120 9.52 -7.02 -12.72
C ALA A 120 8.92 -7.48 -11.38
N GLN A 121 9.59 -7.14 -10.27
CA GLN A 121 9.15 -7.50 -8.93
C GLN A 121 7.88 -6.74 -8.51
N LEU A 122 7.81 -5.42 -8.74
CA LEU A 122 6.64 -4.60 -8.43
C LEU A 122 5.40 -5.05 -9.24
N ARG A 123 5.58 -5.41 -10.51
CA ARG A 123 4.50 -5.96 -11.35
C ARG A 123 4.05 -7.35 -10.91
N LEU A 124 4.97 -8.19 -10.44
CA LEU A 124 4.64 -9.50 -9.89
C LEU A 124 3.82 -9.35 -8.61
N GLN A 125 4.34 -8.59 -7.63
CA GLN A 125 3.66 -8.35 -6.35
C GLN A 125 2.27 -7.73 -6.56
N HIS A 126 2.15 -6.72 -7.42
CA HIS A 126 0.86 -6.14 -7.78
C HIS A 126 -0.13 -7.18 -8.31
N ARG A 127 0.31 -8.10 -9.19
CA ARG A 127 -0.55 -9.16 -9.73
C ARG A 127 -0.97 -10.18 -8.67
N GLU A 128 -0.07 -10.53 -7.76
CA GLU A 128 -0.31 -11.51 -6.70
C GLU A 128 -1.41 -11.05 -5.73
N TRP A 129 -1.42 -9.78 -5.33
CA TRP A 129 -2.43 -9.28 -4.39
C TRP A 129 -3.70 -8.74 -5.07
N SER A 130 -3.59 -8.09 -6.24
CA SER A 130 -4.74 -7.39 -6.85
C SER A 130 -5.84 -8.35 -7.30
N ARG A 131 -5.49 -9.53 -7.83
CA ARG A 131 -6.45 -10.55 -8.26
C ARG A 131 -7.30 -11.11 -7.11
N PRO A 132 -6.73 -11.64 -6.01
CA PRO A 132 -7.53 -12.09 -4.87
C PRO A 132 -8.29 -10.94 -4.21
N PHE A 133 -7.72 -9.72 -4.15
CA PHE A 133 -8.41 -8.56 -3.63
C PHE A 133 -9.63 -8.18 -4.48
N ALA A 134 -9.50 -8.12 -5.81
CA ALA A 134 -10.61 -7.82 -6.71
C ALA A 134 -11.75 -8.84 -6.57
N ARG A 135 -11.45 -10.13 -6.43
CA ARG A 135 -12.46 -11.16 -6.14
C ARG A 135 -13.17 -10.92 -4.81
N ARG A 136 -12.45 -10.46 -3.78
CA ARG A 136 -13.04 -10.08 -2.49
C ARG A 136 -13.92 -8.83 -2.62
N ALA A 137 -13.47 -7.82 -3.36
CA ALA A 137 -14.25 -6.61 -3.63
C ALA A 137 -15.55 -6.88 -4.37
N LEU A 138 -15.56 -7.86 -5.29
CA LEU A 138 -16.79 -8.33 -5.92
C LEU A 138 -17.75 -8.97 -4.91
N ARG A 139 -17.25 -9.80 -3.97
CA ARG A 139 -18.09 -10.39 -2.92
C ARG A 139 -18.67 -9.33 -1.98
N TRP A 140 -17.88 -8.33 -1.58
CA TRP A 140 -18.38 -7.19 -0.80
C TRP A 140 -19.45 -6.41 -1.56
N THR A 141 -19.23 -6.16 -2.86
CA THR A 141 -20.23 -5.50 -3.71
C THR A 141 -21.54 -6.30 -3.77
N GLN A 142 -21.47 -7.62 -3.91
CA GLN A 142 -22.64 -8.50 -3.89
C GLN A 142 -23.35 -8.54 -2.53
N ALA A 143 -22.63 -8.40 -1.42
CA ALA A 143 -23.22 -8.29 -0.09
C ALA A 143 -23.99 -6.97 0.05
N LEU A 144 -23.33 -5.84 -0.27
CA LEU A 144 -23.96 -4.52 -0.21
C LEU A 144 -25.14 -4.38 -1.19
N GLN A 145 -25.09 -5.03 -2.35
CA GLN A 145 -26.20 -5.07 -3.30
C GLN A 145 -27.45 -5.77 -2.74
N ARG A 146 -27.29 -6.70 -1.79
CA ARG A 146 -28.38 -7.39 -1.11
C ARG A 146 -28.91 -6.64 0.12
N SER A 147 -28.25 -5.53 0.51
CA SER A 147 -28.75 -4.68 1.60
C SER A 147 -30.10 -4.05 1.25
N SER A 148 -30.91 -3.79 2.26
CA SER A 148 -32.19 -3.07 2.12
C SER A 148 -32.02 -1.57 1.87
N HIS A 149 -30.79 -1.06 1.81
CA HIS A 149 -30.47 0.36 1.70
C HIS A 149 -30.37 0.86 0.25
N ARG A 150 -30.37 -0.03 -0.73
CA ARG A 150 -30.32 0.33 -2.14
C ARG A 150 -31.51 1.24 -2.51
N GLY A 151 -31.20 2.40 -3.11
CA GLY A 151 -32.21 3.39 -3.49
C GLY A 151 -32.72 4.28 -2.35
N ALA A 152 -32.30 4.01 -1.10
CA ALA A 152 -32.57 4.95 0.00
C ALA A 152 -31.89 6.29 -0.28
N ARG A 153 -32.45 7.37 0.28
CA ARG A 153 -31.93 8.74 0.13
C ARG A 153 -31.48 9.25 1.49
N TRP A 154 -30.21 9.59 1.63
CA TRP A 154 -29.64 10.09 2.90
C TRP A 154 -28.63 11.21 2.66
N ALA A 155 -28.54 12.13 3.62
CA ALA A 155 -27.43 13.06 3.71
C ALA A 155 -26.16 12.34 4.22
N ASP A 156 -24.99 12.80 3.75
CA ASP A 156 -23.70 12.26 4.21
C ASP A 156 -23.29 12.84 5.58
N THR A 157 -24.05 12.50 6.62
CA THR A 157 -23.87 13.00 7.99
C THR A 157 -22.52 12.62 8.60
N TYR A 158 -21.94 11.48 8.19
CA TYR A 158 -20.74 10.92 8.83
C TYR A 158 -19.51 10.87 7.91
N ALA A 159 -19.54 11.61 6.80
CA ALA A 159 -18.46 11.68 5.81
C ALA A 159 -18.09 10.30 5.22
N ARG A 160 -19.09 9.51 4.85
CA ARG A 160 -19.03 8.15 4.29
C ARG A 160 -19.64 8.05 2.88
N VAL A 161 -19.67 9.15 2.12
CA VAL A 161 -20.24 9.20 0.75
C VAL A 161 -19.84 8.01 -0.12
N TYR A 162 -18.57 7.57 -0.11
CA TYR A 162 -18.12 6.45 -0.94
C TYR A 162 -18.76 5.11 -0.54
N LEU A 163 -18.88 4.83 0.75
CA LEU A 163 -19.55 3.64 1.26
C LEU A 163 -21.06 3.68 0.96
N LEU A 164 -21.70 4.83 1.19
CA LEU A 164 -23.12 5.05 0.89
C LEU A 164 -23.43 4.82 -0.59
N GLU A 165 -22.67 5.43 -1.49
CA GLU A 165 -22.89 5.22 -2.92
C GLU A 165 -22.53 3.79 -3.37
N TRP A 166 -21.58 3.13 -2.71
CA TRP A 166 -21.24 1.74 -3.01
C TRP A 166 -22.40 0.78 -2.68
N THR A 167 -23.17 1.03 -1.62
CA THR A 167 -24.38 0.27 -1.31
C THR A 167 -25.52 0.55 -2.29
N GLY A 168 -25.45 1.68 -2.98
CA GLY A 168 -26.48 2.16 -3.91
C GLY A 168 -27.47 3.13 -3.26
N VAL A 169 -27.10 3.74 -2.13
CA VAL A 169 -27.82 4.89 -1.56
C VAL A 169 -27.61 6.10 -2.47
N ILE A 170 -28.67 6.89 -2.64
CA ILE A 170 -28.62 8.20 -3.29
C ILE A 170 -28.23 9.21 -2.21
N VAL A 171 -27.02 9.76 -2.31
CA VAL A 171 -26.54 10.77 -1.36
C VAL A 171 -27.10 12.13 -1.75
N ASP A 172 -27.89 12.71 -0.86
CA ASP A 172 -28.62 13.96 -1.08
C ASP A 172 -28.56 14.81 0.20
N ALA A 173 -27.98 16.01 0.10
CA ALA A 173 -27.81 16.91 1.25
C ALA A 173 -29.15 17.39 1.85
N SER A 174 -30.25 17.33 1.09
CA SER A 174 -31.59 17.68 1.56
C SER A 174 -32.35 16.52 2.23
N ALA A 175 -31.82 15.30 2.15
CA ALA A 175 -32.44 14.13 2.75
C ALA A 175 -32.19 14.04 4.27
N GLY A 176 -32.89 13.13 4.94
CA GLY A 176 -32.65 12.81 6.35
C GLY A 176 -31.25 12.25 6.61
N PRO A 177 -30.81 12.21 7.87
CA PRO A 177 -29.47 11.76 8.21
C PRO A 177 -29.23 10.29 7.82
N SER A 178 -27.98 9.97 7.47
CA SER A 178 -27.57 8.58 7.29
C SER A 178 -27.60 7.80 8.62
N PRO A 179 -27.63 6.45 8.59
CA PRO A 179 -27.78 5.64 9.79
C PRO A 179 -26.72 5.93 10.86
N ALA A 180 -27.17 6.05 12.12
CA ALA A 180 -26.28 6.34 13.26
C ALA A 180 -25.21 5.26 13.51
N SER A 181 -25.38 4.05 12.97
CA SER A 181 -24.36 3.00 12.99
C SER A 181 -23.06 3.42 12.31
N LEU A 182 -23.13 4.29 11.29
CA LEU A 182 -21.97 4.82 10.57
C LEU A 182 -21.05 5.67 11.46
N ALA A 183 -21.60 6.28 12.52
CA ALA A 183 -20.82 7.08 13.48
C ALA A 183 -19.83 6.22 14.28
N LYS A 184 -20.10 4.92 14.41
CA LYS A 184 -19.26 3.99 15.19
C LYS A 184 -18.15 3.34 14.37
N LEU A 185 -18.17 3.52 13.04
CA LEU A 185 -17.17 2.93 12.16
C LEU A 185 -15.80 3.59 12.37
N PRO A 186 -14.70 2.81 12.41
CA PRO A 186 -13.36 3.36 12.51
C PRO A 186 -13.08 4.35 11.37
N ALA A 187 -12.31 5.41 11.62
CA ALA A 187 -12.04 6.42 10.60
C ALA A 187 -11.18 5.89 9.43
N GLU A 188 -10.30 4.93 9.72
CA GLU A 188 -9.35 4.29 8.80
C GLU A 188 -8.88 2.94 9.40
N PRO A 189 -8.13 2.11 8.65
CA PRO A 189 -7.49 0.90 9.17
C PRO A 189 -6.52 1.19 10.32
N THR A 190 -6.35 0.24 11.23
CA THR A 190 -5.46 0.37 12.41
C THR A 190 -3.97 0.37 12.08
N SER A 191 -3.59 -0.07 10.88
CA SER A 191 -2.19 -0.07 10.42
C SER A 191 -2.11 -0.09 8.89
N SER A 192 -0.94 0.25 8.34
CA SER A 192 -0.63 0.23 6.91
C SER A 192 -0.38 -1.20 6.38
N THR A 193 -1.25 -2.14 6.73
CA THR A 193 -1.17 -3.54 6.27
C THR A 193 -2.42 -3.93 5.49
N MET A 194 -2.27 -4.81 4.50
CA MET A 194 -3.42 -5.28 3.72
C MET A 194 -4.44 -6.03 4.59
N ALA A 195 -4.00 -6.75 5.62
CA ALA A 195 -4.89 -7.42 6.56
C ALA A 195 -5.76 -6.42 7.34
N ALA A 196 -5.17 -5.33 7.86
CA ALA A 196 -5.92 -4.29 8.55
C ALA A 196 -6.90 -3.57 7.61
N TYR A 197 -6.49 -3.28 6.37
CA TYR A 197 -7.38 -2.67 5.38
C TYR A 197 -8.54 -3.60 4.99
N VAL A 198 -8.29 -4.90 4.82
CA VAL A 198 -9.35 -5.89 4.57
C VAL A 198 -10.33 -5.96 5.75
N SER A 199 -9.84 -6.02 6.98
CA SER A 199 -10.68 -6.03 8.19
C SER A 199 -11.52 -4.76 8.31
N TYR A 200 -10.94 -3.61 7.98
CA TYR A 200 -11.62 -2.33 7.93
C TYR A 200 -12.80 -2.37 6.93
N ILE A 201 -12.56 -2.81 5.69
CA ILE A 201 -13.63 -2.93 4.69
C ILE A 201 -14.69 -3.97 5.09
N ASP A 202 -14.29 -5.10 5.67
CA ASP A 202 -15.24 -6.10 6.18
C ASP A 202 -16.19 -5.48 7.21
N GLU A 203 -15.69 -4.59 8.08
CA GLU A 203 -16.50 -3.88 9.07
C GLU A 203 -17.45 -2.85 8.44
N LEU A 204 -16.96 -2.07 7.45
CA LEU A 204 -17.80 -1.15 6.68
C LEU A 204 -18.94 -1.90 6.00
N VAL A 205 -18.62 -3.00 5.33
CA VAL A 205 -19.58 -3.83 4.60
C VAL A 205 -20.57 -4.48 5.54
N ARG A 206 -20.13 -5.04 6.68
CA ARG A 206 -21.01 -5.64 7.69
C ARG A 206 -21.98 -4.63 8.31
N THR A 207 -21.57 -3.37 8.43
CA THR A 207 -22.42 -2.32 8.99
C THR A 207 -23.53 -1.89 8.02
N MET A 208 -23.32 -2.08 6.73
CA MET A 208 -24.20 -1.60 5.67
C MET A 208 -24.87 -2.71 4.82
N GLY A 209 -24.43 -3.95 4.98
CA GLY A 209 -24.91 -5.14 4.28
C GLY A 209 -25.94 -5.89 5.10
#